data_AF-A0A4P6FA99-F1
#
_entry.id   AF-A0A4P6FA99-F1
#
_cell.length_a   1.000
_cell.length_b   1.000
_cell.length_c   1.000
_cell.angle_alpha   90.00
_cell.angle_beta   90.00
_cell.angle_gamma   90.00
#
_symmetry.space_group_name_H-M   'P 1'
#
loop_
_entity.id
_entity.type
_entity.pdbx_description
1 polymer ?
#
loop_
_entity_poly.entity_id
_entity_poly.type
_entity_poly.pdbx_seq_one_letter_code
_entity_poly.pdbx_strand_id
1 'polypeptide(L)'
;MTEHIKVGGEGISALVDELARAHGEMGRTLEDLQTSLDQLSTQWSGAAQHAYARAQERWSVSMQHLHDELDRARHNTQLSNEAFADAARATQRLWSE
;
A
#
# COMPACT_ATOMS: atom_id res chain seq x y z
N MET A 1 -0.22 30.37 5.19
CA MET A 1 -0.97 29.22 5.76
C MET A 1 -1.32 28.16 4.70
N THR A 2 -1.66 28.56 3.47
CA THR A 2 -1.93 27.66 2.33
C THR A 2 -0.72 26.83 1.85
N GLU A 3 0.49 27.37 1.95
CA GLU A 3 1.72 26.72 1.46
C GLU A 3 2.11 25.46 2.27
N HIS A 4 1.98 25.51 3.60
CA HIS A 4 2.26 24.35 4.48
C HIS A 4 1.29 23.18 4.28
N ILE A 5 0.01 23.45 3.99
CA ILE A 5 -0.99 22.41 3.77
C ILE A 5 -0.72 21.68 2.43
N LYS A 6 -0.30 22.42 1.41
CA LYS A 6 0.01 21.87 0.08
C LYS A 6 1.25 20.98 0.10
N VAL A 7 2.30 21.41 0.82
CA VAL A 7 3.52 20.62 1.06
C VAL A 7 3.20 19.33 1.85
N GLY A 8 2.26 19.37 2.79
CA GLY A 8 1.80 18.19 3.52
C GLY A 8 1.14 17.13 2.62
N GLY A 9 0.26 17.55 1.71
CA GLY A 9 -0.46 16.65 0.80
C GLY A 9 0.44 15.96 -0.24
N GLU A 10 1.43 16.69 -0.79
CA GLU A 10 2.44 16.13 -1.70
C GLU A 10 3.35 15.11 -0.99
N GLY A 11 3.76 15.41 0.25
CA GLY A 11 4.56 14.48 1.06
C GLY A 11 3.83 13.19 1.41
N ILE A 12 2.55 13.26 1.78
CA ILE A 12 1.74 12.06 2.07
C ILE A 12 1.55 11.23 0.80
N SER A 13 1.28 11.86 -0.36
CA SER A 13 1.15 11.13 -1.63
C SER A 13 2.44 10.40 -2.00
N ALA A 14 3.60 11.06 -1.84
CA ALA A 14 4.90 10.45 -2.12
C ALA A 14 5.17 9.24 -1.22
N LEU A 15 4.84 9.34 0.08
CA LEU A 15 4.97 8.24 1.03
C LEU A 15 4.06 7.06 0.66
N VAL A 16 2.81 7.32 0.30
CA VAL A 16 1.87 6.27 -0.14
C VAL A 16 2.38 5.55 -1.39
N ASP A 17 2.89 6.30 -2.37
CA ASP A 17 3.44 5.71 -3.60
C ASP A 17 4.72 4.90 -3.33
N GLU A 18 5.54 5.30 -2.36
CA GLU A 18 6.72 4.54 -1.92
C GLU A 18 6.33 3.24 -1.21
N LEU A 19 5.35 3.31 -0.30
CA LEU A 19 4.84 2.12 0.39
C LEU A 19 4.19 1.14 -0.59
N ALA A 20 3.45 1.63 -1.59
CA ALA A 20 2.89 0.78 -2.65
C ALA A 20 3.98 0.09 -3.48
N ARG A 21 5.08 0.79 -3.79
CA ARG A 21 6.25 0.19 -4.45
C ARG A 21 6.88 -0.91 -3.61
N ALA A 22 7.17 -0.63 -2.34
CA ALA A 22 7.74 -1.59 -1.41
C ALA A 22 6.83 -2.81 -1.22
N HIS A 23 5.51 -2.61 -1.14
CA HIS A 23 4.53 -3.70 -1.10
C HIS A 23 4.57 -4.58 -2.36
N GLY A 24 4.66 -3.97 -3.54
CA GLY A 24 4.81 -4.71 -4.80
C GLY A 24 6.12 -5.51 -4.88
N GLU A 25 7.21 -5.00 -4.30
CA GLU A 25 8.49 -5.71 -4.19
C GLU A 25 8.42 -6.89 -3.21
N MET A 26 7.73 -6.71 -2.07
CA MET A 26 7.44 -7.79 -1.13
C MET A 26 6.61 -8.90 -1.79
N GLY A 27 5.61 -8.52 -2.60
CA GLY A 27 4.78 -9.47 -3.37
C GLY A 27 5.61 -10.33 -4.31
N ARG A 28 6.43 -9.70 -5.14
CA ARG A 28 7.36 -10.42 -6.04
C ARG A 28 8.31 -11.35 -5.29
N THR A 29 8.87 -10.89 -4.18
CA THR A 29 9.77 -11.72 -3.35
C THR A 29 9.06 -12.96 -2.79
N LEU A 30 7.80 -12.83 -2.38
CA LEU A 30 7.00 -13.95 -1.88
C LEU A 30 6.57 -14.90 -3.01
N GLU A 31 6.27 -14.41 -4.20
CA GLU A 31 5.98 -15.23 -5.39
C GLU A 31 7.22 -16.04 -5.83
N ASP A 32 8.39 -15.41 -5.82
CA ASP A 32 9.67 -16.07 -6.11
C ASP A 32 9.99 -17.15 -5.06
N LEU A 33 9.76 -16.83 -3.78
CA LEU A 33 9.91 -17.78 -2.68
C LEU A 33 8.94 -18.95 -2.84
N GLN A 34 7.66 -18.68 -3.13
CA GLN A 34 6.65 -19.72 -3.35
C GLN A 34 7.05 -20.63 -4.51
N THR A 35 7.47 -20.06 -5.65
CA THR A 35 7.91 -20.84 -6.82
C THR A 35 9.09 -21.75 -6.46
N SER A 36 10.05 -21.23 -5.70
CA SER A 36 11.21 -22.00 -5.24
C SER A 36 10.83 -23.12 -4.28
N LEU A 37 9.89 -22.84 -3.37
CA LEU A 37 9.43 -23.80 -2.37
C LEU A 37 8.50 -24.86 -2.97
N ASP A 38 7.65 -24.52 -3.94
CA ASP A 38 6.77 -25.47 -4.62
C ASP A 38 7.61 -26.55 -5.33
N GLN A 39 8.74 -26.18 -5.93
CA GLN A 39 9.69 -27.14 -6.53
C GLN A 39 10.30 -28.09 -5.47
N LEU A 40 10.64 -27.57 -4.30
CA LEU A 40 11.23 -28.35 -3.20
C LEU A 40 10.20 -29.17 -2.43
N SER A 41 8.95 -28.71 -2.38
CA SER A 41 7.85 -29.28 -1.60
C SER A 41 7.42 -30.65 -2.10
N THR A 42 7.72 -30.98 -3.37
CA THR A 42 7.49 -32.30 -3.95
C THR A 42 8.22 -33.43 -3.21
N GLN A 43 9.26 -33.09 -2.44
CA GLN A 43 10.04 -34.01 -1.62
C GLN A 43 9.64 -33.97 -0.14
N TRP A 44 8.76 -33.04 0.25
CA TRP A 44 8.32 -32.88 1.63
C TRP A 44 7.15 -33.81 1.92
N SER A 45 7.17 -34.48 3.07
CA SER A 45 6.06 -35.32 3.52
C SER A 45 5.60 -34.93 4.93
N GLY A 46 4.31 -35.15 5.20
CA GLY A 46 3.73 -34.98 6.52
C GLY A 46 3.78 -33.54 7.04
N ALA A 47 4.42 -33.35 8.20
CA ALA A 47 4.37 -32.10 8.95
C ALA A 47 4.98 -30.89 8.21
N ALA A 48 6.01 -31.10 7.38
CA ALA A 48 6.68 -30.03 6.64
C ALA A 48 5.77 -29.43 5.55
N GLN A 49 5.06 -30.28 4.81
CA GLN A 49 4.11 -29.83 3.78
C GLN A 49 2.94 -29.05 4.40
N HIS A 50 2.41 -29.51 5.53
CA HIS A 50 1.37 -28.78 6.26
C HIS A 50 1.86 -27.45 6.86
N ALA A 51 3.09 -27.40 7.36
CA ALA A 51 3.67 -26.16 7.88
C ALA A 51 3.85 -25.12 6.77
N TYR A 52 4.30 -25.56 5.59
CA TYR A 52 4.42 -24.73 4.41
C TYR A 52 3.07 -24.18 3.95
N ALA A 53 2.06 -25.04 3.77
CA ALA A 53 0.72 -24.60 3.34
C ALA A 53 0.14 -23.53 4.29
N ARG A 54 0.32 -23.70 5.61
CA ARG A 54 -0.11 -22.68 6.59
C ARG A 54 0.69 -21.38 6.50
N ALA A 55 2.01 -21.46 6.27
CA ALA A 55 2.83 -20.28 6.09
C ALA A 55 2.43 -19.51 4.83
N GLN A 56 2.17 -20.25 3.74
CA GLN A 56 1.71 -19.72 2.46
C GLN A 56 0.38 -18.97 2.61
N GLU A 57 -0.63 -19.62 3.19
CA GLU A 57 -1.92 -18.99 3.44
C GLU A 57 -1.77 -17.71 4.27
N ARG A 58 -0.96 -17.77 5.34
CA ARG A 58 -0.78 -16.65 6.25
C ARG A 58 -0.10 -15.45 5.60
N TRP A 59 0.97 -15.64 4.81
CA TRP A 59 1.60 -14.50 4.13
C TRP A 59 0.70 -13.95 3.04
N SER A 60 -0.06 -14.78 2.33
CA SER A 60 -0.97 -14.33 1.27
C SER A 60 -2.08 -13.44 1.85
N VAL A 61 -2.68 -13.85 2.97
CA VAL A 61 -3.67 -13.04 3.69
C VAL A 61 -3.05 -11.73 4.19
N SER A 62 -1.83 -11.78 4.74
CA SER A 62 -1.15 -10.58 5.25
C SER A 62 -0.84 -9.58 4.13
N MET A 63 -0.44 -10.07 2.96
CA MET A 63 -0.17 -9.23 1.79
C MET A 63 -1.43 -8.59 1.23
N GLN A 64 -2.53 -9.33 1.17
CA GLN A 64 -3.83 -8.77 0.76
C GLN A 64 -4.27 -7.67 1.72
N HIS A 65 -4.18 -7.91 3.04
CA HIS A 65 -4.56 -6.91 4.02
C HIS A 65 -3.72 -5.64 3.92
N LEU A 66 -2.41 -5.77 3.73
CA LEU A 66 -1.52 -4.63 3.53
C LEU A 66 -1.86 -3.86 2.24
N HIS A 67 -2.20 -4.58 1.17
CA HIS A 67 -2.67 -3.96 -0.08
C HIS A 67 -3.92 -3.10 0.15
N ASP A 68 -4.93 -3.67 0.81
CA ASP A 68 -6.20 -3.01 1.06
C ASP A 68 -6.05 -1.77 1.96
N GLU A 69 -5.11 -1.77 2.91
CA GLU A 69 -4.80 -0.60 3.74
C GLU A 69 -4.07 0.50 2.97
N LEU A 70 -3.14 0.12 2.07
CA LEU A 70 -2.43 1.09 1.22
C LEU A 70 -3.38 1.76 0.22
N ASP A 71 -4.29 1.00 -0.39
CA ASP A 71 -5.32 1.55 -1.27
C ASP A 71 -6.26 2.50 -0.53
N ARG A 72 -6.65 2.16 0.71
CA ARG A 72 -7.42 3.05 1.57
C ARG A 72 -6.67 4.34 1.91
N ALA A 73 -5.38 4.23 2.27
CA ALA A 73 -4.55 5.40 2.54
C ALA A 73 -4.41 6.31 1.31
N ARG A 74 -4.26 5.71 0.12
CA ARG A 74 -4.21 6.44 -1.15
C ARG A 74 -5.49 7.20 -1.43
N HIS A 75 -6.64 6.51 -1.32
CA HIS A 75 -7.94 7.11 -1.54
C HIS A 75 -8.20 8.29 -0.58
N ASN A 76 -7.92 8.10 0.71
CA ASN A 76 -8.09 9.15 1.72
C ASN A 76 -7.17 10.36 1.48
N THR A 77 -5.95 10.12 0.99
CA THR A 77 -5.00 11.19 0.62
C THR A 77 -5.52 11.99 -0.57
N GLN A 78 -6.06 11.32 -1.59
CA GLN A 78 -6.66 11.97 -2.75
C GLN A 78 -7.84 12.85 -2.35
N LEU A 79 -8.79 12.31 -1.57
CA LEU A 79 -9.94 13.07 -1.06
C LEU A 79 -9.52 14.29 -0.23
N SER A 80 -8.50 14.14 0.61
CA SER A 80 -7.97 15.24 1.42
C SER A 80 -7.37 16.35 0.53
N ASN A 81 -6.58 15.97 -0.47
CA ASN A 81 -5.96 16.90 -1.41
C ASN A 81 -7.02 17.67 -2.22
N GLU A 82 -8.09 17.02 -2.66
CA GLU A 82 -9.23 17.65 -3.34
C GLU A 82 -9.91 18.68 -2.45
N ALA A 83 -10.26 18.29 -1.20
CA ALA A 83 -10.88 19.19 -0.24
C ALA A 83 -10.03 20.42 0.07
N PHE A 84 -8.70 20.25 0.19
CA PHE A 84 -7.79 21.37 0.40
C PHE A 84 -7.70 22.29 -0.82
N ALA A 85 -7.68 21.74 -2.04
CA ALA A 85 -7.68 22.54 -3.26
C ALA A 85 -8.98 23.37 -3.39
N ASP A 86 -10.12 22.79 -3.03
CA ASP A 86 -11.41 23.49 -2.99
C ASP A 86 -11.42 24.62 -1.97
N ALA A 87 -10.97 24.37 -0.75
CA ALA A 87 -10.87 25.39 0.30
C ALA A 87 -9.94 26.55 -0.12
N ALA A 88 -8.81 26.25 -0.76
CA ALA A 88 -7.90 27.26 -1.27
C ALA A 88 -8.55 28.12 -2.37
N ARG A 89 -9.27 27.51 -3.31
CA ARG A 89 -10.01 28.21 -4.37
C ARG A 89 -11.14 29.08 -3.83
N ALA A 90 -11.87 28.61 -2.81
CA ALA A 90 -12.94 29.37 -2.17
C ALA A 90 -12.38 30.59 -1.44
N THR A 91 -11.29 30.38 -0.69
CA THR A 91 -10.58 31.46 0.01
C THR A 91 -10.11 32.50 -1.00
N GLN A 92 -9.40 32.11 -2.06
CA GLN A 92 -8.91 33.05 -3.06
C GLN A 92 -10.00 33.91 -3.70
N ARG A 93 -11.20 33.34 -3.96
CA ARG A 93 -12.37 34.08 -4.46
C ARG A 93 -12.85 35.15 -3.47
N LEU A 94 -12.94 34.80 -2.19
CA LEU A 94 -13.33 35.70 -1.10
C LEU A 94 -12.41 36.92 -0.94
N TRP A 95 -11.12 36.78 -1.22
CA TRP A 95 -10.14 37.88 -1.11
C TRP A 95 -9.88 38.62 -2.43
N SER A 96 -10.52 38.21 -3.52
CA SER A 96 -10.43 38.88 -4.83
C SER A 96 -11.64 39.79 -5.14
N GLU A 97 -12.62 39.82 -4.24
CA GLU A 97 -13.71 40.81 -4.18
C GLU A 97 -13.32 41.94 -3.21
#